data_AF-A0A3M9YTA2-F1
#
_entry.id   AF-A0A3M9YTA2-F1
#
_cell.length_a   1.000
_cell.length_b   1.000
_cell.length_c   1.000
_cell.angle_alpha   90.00
_cell.angle_beta   90.00
_cell.angle_gamma   90.00
#
_symmetry.space_group_name_H-M   'P 1'
#
loop_
_entity.id
_entity.type
_entity.pdbx_description
1 polymer ?
#
loop_
_entity_poly.entity_id
_entity_poly.type
_entity_poly.pdbx_seq_one_letter_code
_entity_poly.pdbx_strand_id
1 'polypeptide(L)'
;MAERRVAAHFVDAGAVSMADAIAFAPGTPSRRRAFERLKGADVLRTDGQGKWWLDEERWQGRRSDRRTRVVLAMLAVAAAGAFAALR
;
A
#
# COMPACT_ATOMS: atom_id res chain seq x y z
N MET A 1 -14.08 -0.80 -0.29
CA MET A 1 -14.52 0.57 -0.67
C MET A 1 -14.01 1.66 0.27
N ALA A 2 -14.23 1.56 1.59
CA ALA A 2 -13.79 2.62 2.53
C ALA A 2 -12.26 2.87 2.52
N GLU A 3 -11.42 1.82 2.47
CA GLU A 3 -9.96 1.97 2.34
C GLU A 3 -9.57 2.69 1.05
N ARG A 4 -10.18 2.32 -0.08
CA ARG A 4 -9.96 3.03 -1.36
C ARG A 4 -10.30 4.52 -1.26
N ARG A 5 -11.38 4.88 -0.55
CA ARG A 5 -11.77 6.29 -0.32
C ARG A 5 -10.87 7.06 0.65
N VAL A 6 -10.13 6.35 1.50
CA VAL A 6 -9.08 6.97 2.34
C VAL A 6 -7.83 7.14 1.50
N ALA A 7 -7.36 6.10 0.83
CA ALA A 7 -6.20 6.18 -0.06
C ALA A 7 -6.36 7.25 -1.15
N ALA A 8 -7.53 7.30 -1.81
CA ALA A 8 -7.83 8.34 -2.80
C ALA A 8 -7.69 9.76 -2.22
N HIS A 9 -8.13 10.00 -0.98
CA HIS A 9 -8.00 11.31 -0.35
C HIS A 9 -6.52 11.75 -0.21
N PHE A 10 -5.61 10.83 0.10
CA PHE A 10 -4.18 11.14 0.18
C PHE A 10 -3.58 11.34 -1.20
N VAL A 11 -3.94 10.52 -2.19
CA VAL A 11 -3.47 10.65 -3.58
C VAL A 11 -3.95 11.98 -4.18
N ASP A 12 -5.24 12.30 -4.04
CA ASP A 12 -5.84 13.54 -4.55
C ASP A 12 -5.21 14.78 -3.91
N ALA A 13 -4.71 14.67 -2.67
CA ALA A 13 -3.99 15.72 -1.96
C ALA A 13 -2.48 15.75 -2.22
N GLY A 14 -1.94 14.82 -3.02
CA GLY A 14 -0.49 14.68 -3.25
C GLY A 14 0.29 14.11 -2.06
N ALA A 15 -0.39 13.69 -1.00
CA ALA A 15 0.19 13.19 0.25
C ALA A 15 0.66 11.73 0.12
N VAL A 16 1.59 11.49 -0.81
CA VAL A 16 2.20 10.19 -1.11
C VAL A 16 3.67 10.11 -0.65
N SER A 17 4.16 11.18 -0.03
CA SER A 17 5.50 11.28 0.54
C SER A 17 5.45 11.94 1.92
N MET A 18 6.51 11.78 2.72
CA MET A 18 6.61 12.46 4.02
C MET A 18 6.63 13.99 3.87
N ALA A 19 7.21 14.51 2.79
CA ALA A 19 7.29 15.95 2.55
C ALA A 19 5.90 16.59 2.36
N ASP A 20 4.98 15.82 1.76
CA ASP A 20 3.63 16.26 1.41
C ASP A 20 2.57 15.73 2.39
N ALA A 21 3.01 15.25 3.56
CA ALA A 21 2.12 14.67 4.55
C ALA A 21 1.06 15.67 5.01
N ILE A 22 -0.18 15.20 5.16
CA ILE A 22 -1.34 16.01 5.57
C ILE A 22 -1.91 15.54 6.90
N ALA A 23 -2.54 16.47 7.61
CA ALA A 23 -3.40 16.09 8.73
C ALA A 23 -4.65 15.39 8.17
N PHE A 24 -5.09 14.31 8.83
CA PHE A 24 -6.27 13.56 8.41
C PHE A 24 -7.15 13.20 9.59
N ALA A 25 -8.39 13.68 9.57
CA ALA A 25 -9.42 13.36 10.55
C ALA A 25 -10.56 12.58 9.88
N PRO A 26 -10.80 11.30 10.25
CA PRO A 26 -11.85 10.50 9.62
C PRO A 26 -13.25 10.96 10.07
N GLY A 27 -14.00 11.58 9.15
CA GLY A 27 -15.35 12.09 9.43
C GLY A 27 -16.47 11.05 9.63
N THR A 28 -16.23 9.75 9.38
CA THR A 28 -17.24 8.69 9.62
C THR A 28 -16.62 7.46 10.27
N PRO A 29 -17.39 6.65 11.05
CA PRO A 29 -16.87 5.43 11.69
C PRO A 29 -16.25 4.44 10.71
N SER A 30 -16.86 4.29 9.51
CA SER A 30 -16.33 3.43 8.45
C SER A 30 -14.98 3.92 7.92
N ARG A 31 -14.80 5.24 7.79
CA ARG A 31 -13.54 5.85 7.35
C ARG A 31 -12.48 5.73 8.45
N ARG A 32 -12.87 5.86 9.72
CA ARG A 32 -11.99 5.63 10.88
C ARG A 32 -11.46 4.19 10.92
N ARG A 33 -12.34 3.20 10.80
CA ARG A 33 -11.93 1.78 10.75
C ARG A 33 -11.02 1.47 9.55
N ALA A 34 -11.24 2.15 8.42
CA ALA A 34 -10.39 1.98 7.24
C ALA A 34 -9.00 2.63 7.44
N PHE A 35 -8.96 3.82 8.03
CA PHE A 35 -7.72 4.50 8.39
C PHE A 35 -6.86 3.66 9.34
N GLU A 36 -7.45 3.11 10.41
CA GLU A 36 -6.73 2.22 11.34
C GLU A 36 -6.22 0.94 10.66
N ARG A 37 -6.99 0.36 9.72
CA ARG A 37 -6.54 -0.80 8.94
C ARG A 37 -5.36 -0.50 8.03
N LEU A 38 -5.33 0.70 7.43
CA LEU A 38 -4.22 1.12 6.57
C LEU A 38 -2.97 1.47 7.40
N LYS A 39 -3.14 2.03 8.60
CA LYS A 39 -2.05 2.21 9.58
C LYS A 39 -1.44 0.88 10.00
N GLY A 40 -2.26 -0.07 10.45
CA GLY A 40 -1.80 -1.40 10.87
C GLY A 40 -1.20 -2.25 9.75
N ALA A 41 -1.34 -1.82 8.48
CA ALA A 41 -0.73 -2.44 7.33
C ALA A 41 0.48 -1.64 6.78
N ASP A 42 0.92 -0.60 7.49
CA ASP A 42 1.96 0.35 7.08
C ASP A 42 1.71 1.01 5.71
N VAL A 43 0.46 1.04 5.25
CA VAL A 43 0.08 1.73 4.02
C VAL A 43 -0.07 3.22 4.27
N LEU A 44 -0.50 3.61 5.47
CA LEU A 44 -0.44 4.99 5.93
C LEU A 44 0.67 5.12 6.96
N ARG A 45 1.65 5.96 6.64
CA ARG A 45 2.79 6.27 7.50
C ARG A 45 2.62 7.67 8.08
N THR A 46 3.30 7.93 9.19
CA THR A 46 3.22 9.20 9.92
C THR A 46 4.59 9.80 10.16
N ASP A 47 4.63 11.12 10.24
CA ASP A 47 5.82 11.91 10.60
C ASP A 47 6.04 11.91 12.11
N GLY A 48 5.14 11.29 12.88
CA GLY A 48 5.14 11.32 14.35
C GLY A 48 4.54 12.59 14.95
N GLN A 49 4.15 13.56 14.13
CA GLN A 49 3.59 14.85 14.53
C GLN A 49 2.10 15.00 14.14
N GLY A 50 1.48 13.90 13.71
CA GLY A 50 0.04 13.85 13.39
C GLY A 50 -0.27 14.08 11.92
N LYS A 51 0.74 14.20 11.05
CA LYS A 51 0.54 14.15 9.61
C LYS A 51 0.75 12.74 9.10
N TRP A 52 0.11 12.46 7.98
CA TRP A 52 0.05 11.15 7.38
C TRP A 52 0.30 11.26 5.88
N TRP A 53 0.95 10.24 5.33
CA TRP A 53 1.08 10.05 3.89
C TRP A 53 0.83 8.60 3.53
N LEU A 54 0.44 8.40 2.27
CA LEU A 54 0.24 7.10 1.68
C LEU A 54 1.56 6.57 1.14
N ASP A 55 1.96 5.38 1.58
CA ASP A 55 3.04 4.63 0.95
C ASP A 55 2.47 3.93 -0.30
N GLU A 56 2.75 4.49 -1.47
CA GLU A 56 2.19 3.98 -2.73
C GLU A 56 2.69 2.57 -3.06
N GLU A 57 3.94 2.23 -2.75
CA GLU A 57 4.46 0.89 -3.00
C GLU A 57 3.70 -0.16 -2.17
N ARG A 58 3.50 0.11 -0.87
CA ARG A 58 2.71 -0.75 0.02
C ARG A 58 1.24 -0.81 -0.42
N TRP A 59 0.67 0.32 -0.85
CA TRP A 59 -0.71 0.39 -1.34
C TRP A 59 -0.91 -0.44 -2.62
N GLN A 60 -0.02 -0.31 -3.60
CA GLN A 60 -0.06 -1.06 -4.85
C GLN A 60 0.26 -2.54 -4.62
N GLY A 61 1.19 -2.86 -3.71
CA GLY A 61 1.50 -4.24 -3.31
C GLY A 61 0.35 -4.95 -2.60
N ARG A 62 -0.47 -4.20 -1.86
CA ARG A 62 -1.73 -4.68 -1.25
C ARG A 62 -2.86 -4.82 -2.26
N ARG A 63 -2.86 -3.99 -3.30
CA ARG A 63 -3.83 -3.98 -4.41
C ARG A 63 -3.53 -5.02 -5.48
N SER A 64 -2.26 -5.35 -5.68
CA SER A 64 -1.80 -6.41 -6.57
C SER A 64 -2.17 -7.73 -5.91
N ASP A 65 -3.24 -8.33 -6.42
CA ASP A 65 -3.76 -9.60 -5.94
C ASP A 65 -2.63 -10.59 -5.68
N ARG A 66 -2.77 -11.39 -4.61
CA ARG A 66 -1.87 -12.51 -4.31
C ARG A 66 -1.52 -13.34 -5.56
N ARG A 67 -2.44 -13.41 -6.52
CA ARG A 67 -2.27 -14.06 -7.82
C ARG A 67 -1.10 -13.50 -8.64
N THR A 68 -0.91 -12.19 -8.71
CA THR A 68 0.23 -11.57 -9.41
C THR A 68 1.55 -11.93 -8.72
N ARG A 69 1.57 -11.92 -7.38
CA ARG A 69 2.74 -12.36 -6.61
C ARG A 69 3.05 -13.85 -6.79
N VAL A 70 2.03 -14.71 -6.80
CA VAL A 70 2.21 -16.15 -7.05
C VAL A 70 2.71 -16.39 -8.47
N VAL A 71 2.14 -15.73 -9.48
CA VAL A 71 2.58 -15.86 -10.88
C VAL A 71 4.04 -15.41 -11.04
N LEU A 72 4.43 -14.27 -10.47
CA LEU A 72 5.82 -13.81 -10.49
C LEU A 72 6.77 -14.79 -9.78
N ALA A 73 6.36 -15.33 -8.62
CA ALA A 73 7.15 -16.32 -7.91
C ALA A 73 7.31 -17.62 -8.74
N MET A 74 6.25 -18.11 -9.38
CA MET A 74 6.31 -19.28 -10.25
C MET A 74 7.21 -19.07 -11.47
N LEU A 75 7.16 -17.89 -12.09
CA LEU A 75 8.05 -17.54 -13.21
C LEU A 75 9.51 -17.48 -12.77
N ALA A 76 9.81 -16.91 -11.60
CA ALA A 76 11.16 -16.88 -11.05
C ALA A 76 11.71 -18.30 -10.77
N VAL A 77 10.87 -19.20 -10.23
CA VAL A 77 11.23 -20.62 -10.01
C VAL A 77 11.48 -21.34 -11.34
N ALA A 78 10.63 -21.13 -12.35
CA ALA A 78 10.80 -21.72 -13.67
C ALA A 78 12.10 -21.26 -14.36
N ALA A 79 12.43 -19.97 -14.27
CA ALA A 79 13.66 -19.41 -14.80
C ALA A 79 14.92 -19.98 -14.10
N ALA A 80 14.88 -20.12 -12.77
CA ALA A 80 15.97 -20.73 -12.00
C ALA A 80 16.18 -22.21 -12.35
N GLY A 81 15.09 -22.97 -12.55
CA GLY A 81 15.15 -24.37 -12.97
C GLY A 81 15.76 -24.56 -14.36
N ALA A 82 15.42 -23.69 -15.31
CA ALA A 82 15.99 -23.71 -16.65
C ALA A 82 17.50 -23.42 -16.66
N PHE A 83 17.95 -22.48 -15.83
CA PHE A 83 19.38 -22.14 -15.70
C PHE A 83 20.19 -23.26 -15.02
N ALA A 84 19.59 -23.97 -14.06
CA ALA A 84 20.22 -25.10 -13.40
C ALA A 84 20.37 -26.35 -14.30
N ALA A 85 19.51 -26.49 -15.31
CA ALA A 85 19.60 -27.57 -16.30
C ALA A 85 20.59 -27.27 -17.45
N LEU A 86 21.04 -26.02 -17.57
CA LEU A 86 21.95 -25.55 -18.64
C LEU A 86 23.41 -25.38 -18.18
N ARG A 87 23.72 -25.68 -16.91
CA ARG A 87 25.06 -25.65 -16.30
C ARG A 87 25.53 -27.05 -15.93
#